data_AF-A0A1G7JIP0-F1
#
_entry.id   AF-A0A1G7JIP0-F1
#
_cell.length_a   1.000
_cell.length_b   1.000
_cell.length_c   1.000
_cell.angle_alpha   90.00
_cell.angle_beta   90.00
_cell.angle_gamma   90.00
#
_symmetry.space_group_name_H-M   'P 1'
#
loop_
_entity.id
_entity.type
_entity.pdbx_description
1 polymer ?
#
loop_
_entity_poly.entity_id
_entity_poly.type
_entity_poly.pdbx_seq_one_letter_code
_entity_poly.pdbx_strand_id
1 'polypeptide(L)'
;MPSKKRTKPAKTKPIDYIPSFKQAQPPRHTLCPDDPDLLRLRDAAKNEREAIDLYLEAALRTPMADLFLDVAEDEMHHYVELMRLISSLDPVQAAVLKEENLGTLTLARVQPPDKWKAPPMWVSEAEDVAVTPPAEKDLPTIHYLTKSLAGELEATNKYQIYMAQAEHDEVRALFCHIMNEEKEHIAEFTAALYRLTNEPLPGEGEED
;
A
#
# COMPACT_ATOMS: atom_id res chain seq x y z
N MET A 1 52.63 32.41 -26.61
CA MET A 1 51.41 31.82 -25.99
C MET A 1 51.65 31.64 -24.50
N PRO A 2 50.84 32.23 -23.60
CA PRO A 2 50.87 31.92 -22.16
C PRO A 2 49.90 30.78 -21.82
N SER A 3 50.33 29.81 -21.01
CA SER A 3 49.52 28.63 -20.67
C SER A 3 48.59 28.87 -19.46
N LYS A 4 47.32 28.44 -19.56
CA LYS A 4 46.34 28.54 -18.47
C LYS A 4 46.65 27.49 -17.38
N LYS A 5 47.05 27.94 -16.19
CA LYS A 5 47.20 27.05 -15.02
C LYS A 5 45.81 26.57 -14.55
N ARG A 6 45.56 25.25 -14.62
CA ARG A 6 44.42 24.59 -13.96
C ARG A 6 44.53 24.75 -12.44
N THR A 7 43.49 25.26 -11.79
CA THR A 7 43.27 25.08 -10.35
C THR A 7 42.92 23.60 -10.06
N LYS A 8 43.29 23.11 -8.88
CA LYS A 8 42.89 21.78 -8.39
C LYS A 8 41.62 21.90 -7.54
N PRO A 9 40.70 20.93 -7.56
CA PRO A 9 39.56 20.92 -6.65
C PRO A 9 40.04 20.74 -5.20
N ALA A 10 39.30 21.33 -4.25
CA ALA A 10 39.53 21.11 -2.83
C ALA A 10 39.13 19.67 -2.44
N LYS A 11 39.91 19.02 -1.59
CA LYS A 11 39.52 17.75 -0.99
C LYS A 11 38.57 18.01 0.18
N THR A 12 37.32 17.57 0.07
CA THR A 12 36.48 17.32 1.25
C THR A 12 37.17 16.28 2.13
N LYS A 13 37.09 16.48 3.45
CA LYS A 13 37.52 15.48 4.44
C LYS A 13 36.35 14.54 4.74
N PRO A 14 36.59 13.24 5.04
CA PRO A 14 35.61 12.41 5.73
C PRO A 14 35.20 13.06 7.06
N ILE A 15 33.95 12.85 7.46
CA ILE A 15 33.48 13.12 8.81
C ILE A 15 33.45 11.78 9.53
N ASP A 16 34.55 11.44 10.21
CA ASP A 16 34.66 10.19 10.96
C ASP A 16 33.82 10.30 12.25
N TYR A 17 32.62 9.72 12.23
CA TYR A 17 31.75 9.66 13.41
C TYR A 17 32.28 8.61 14.40
N ILE A 18 32.82 9.08 15.53
CA ILE A 18 33.28 8.24 16.63
C ILE A 18 32.34 8.45 17.83
N PRO A 19 31.45 7.49 18.17
CA PRO A 19 30.55 7.63 19.30
C PRO A 19 31.32 7.58 20.63
N SER A 20 31.29 8.68 21.37
CA SER A 20 31.91 8.78 22.69
C SER A 20 31.01 8.16 23.76
N PHE A 21 31.27 6.89 24.12
CA PHE A 21 30.54 6.13 25.15
C PHE A 21 30.83 6.61 26.59
N LYS A 22 30.71 7.93 26.85
CA LYS A 22 30.76 8.54 28.19
C LYS A 22 29.83 9.76 28.28
N GLN A 23 28.54 9.50 28.41
CA GLN A 23 27.54 10.46 28.92
C GLN A 23 26.38 9.72 29.59
N ALA A 24 25.58 10.45 30.36
CA ALA A 24 24.40 9.91 31.04
C ALA A 24 23.35 9.44 30.01
N GLN A 25 22.35 8.66 30.46
CA GLN A 25 21.20 8.31 29.60
C GLN A 25 20.64 9.61 28.97
N PRO A 26 20.59 9.69 27.64
CA PRO A 26 20.23 10.93 26.97
C PRO A 26 18.71 11.14 27.11
N PRO A 27 18.21 12.38 27.04
CA PRO A 27 16.79 12.67 27.32
C PRO A 27 15.89 11.88 26.36
N ARG A 28 14.71 11.43 26.84
CA ARG A 28 13.85 10.46 26.12
C ARG A 28 13.54 10.79 24.66
N HIS A 29 13.60 12.07 24.28
CA HIS A 29 13.42 12.58 22.91
C HIS A 29 14.65 12.38 21.98
N THR A 30 15.66 11.62 22.39
CA THR A 30 16.92 11.40 21.65
C THR A 30 17.28 9.92 21.48
N LEU A 31 16.40 9.01 21.90
CA LEU A 31 16.47 7.59 21.54
C LEU A 31 15.71 7.39 20.23
N CYS A 32 16.28 6.62 19.30
CA CYS A 32 15.57 6.20 18.10
C CYS A 32 14.41 5.28 18.50
N PRO A 33 13.16 5.54 18.06
CA PRO A 33 12.04 4.66 18.36
C PRO A 33 12.26 3.23 17.82
N ASP A 34 12.20 2.27 18.74
CA ASP A 34 12.56 0.86 18.56
C ASP A 34 11.37 -0.09 18.73
N ASP A 35 10.15 0.47 18.76
CA ASP A 35 8.89 -0.28 18.78
C ASP A 35 8.80 -1.26 17.58
N PRO A 36 8.49 -2.55 17.80
CA PRO A 36 8.58 -3.56 16.74
C PRO A 36 7.51 -3.40 15.65
N ASP A 37 6.37 -2.77 15.95
CA ASP A 37 5.29 -2.59 14.98
C ASP A 37 5.58 -1.46 13.99
N LEU A 38 6.48 -0.53 14.32
CA LEU A 38 7.02 0.47 13.39
C LEU A 38 7.74 -0.14 12.17
N LEU A 39 8.17 -1.41 12.22
CA LEU A 39 8.70 -2.09 11.03
C LEU A 39 7.58 -2.48 10.06
N ARG A 40 6.48 -3.01 10.60
CA ARG A 40 5.33 -3.50 9.82
C ARG A 40 4.52 -2.35 9.25
N LEU A 41 4.23 -1.35 10.08
CA LEU A 41 3.50 -0.15 9.67
C LEU A 41 4.22 0.63 8.56
N ARG A 42 5.56 0.71 8.61
CA ARG A 42 6.35 1.38 7.56
C ARG A 42 6.43 0.59 6.25
N ASP A 43 6.41 -0.75 6.28
CA ASP A 43 6.32 -1.56 5.05
C ASP A 43 4.92 -1.48 4.44
N ALA A 44 3.87 -1.59 5.26
CA ALA A 44 2.49 -1.31 4.90
C ALA A 44 2.35 0.06 4.21
N ALA A 45 2.74 1.16 4.87
CA ALA A 45 2.66 2.51 4.30
C ALA A 45 3.54 2.72 3.04
N LYS A 46 4.54 1.85 2.79
CA LYS A 46 5.28 1.81 1.53
C LYS A 46 4.49 1.10 0.43
N ASN A 47 3.80 0.00 0.76
CA ASN A 47 3.01 -0.78 -0.20
C ASN A 47 1.82 0.03 -0.72
N GLU A 48 1.01 0.66 0.14
CA GLU A 48 -0.13 1.49 -0.31
C GLU A 48 0.37 2.66 -1.19
N ARG A 49 1.56 3.20 -0.89
CA ARG A 49 2.17 4.25 -1.72
C ARG A 49 2.58 3.76 -3.10
N GLU A 50 2.91 2.48 -3.26
CA GLU A 50 3.16 1.84 -4.55
C GLU A 50 1.85 1.43 -5.25
N ALA A 51 0.80 1.09 -4.50
CA ALA A 51 -0.56 0.86 -5.02
C ALA A 51 -1.18 2.15 -5.59
N ILE A 52 -1.13 3.27 -4.85
CA ILE A 52 -1.60 4.59 -5.32
C ILE A 52 -0.90 5.00 -6.63
N ASP A 53 0.42 4.83 -6.73
CA ASP A 53 1.18 5.16 -7.95
C ASP A 53 0.75 4.27 -9.13
N LEU A 54 0.54 2.98 -8.87
CA LEU A 54 0.03 2.01 -9.85
C LEU A 54 -1.37 2.35 -10.36
N TYR A 55 -2.31 2.69 -9.46
CA TYR A 55 -3.71 2.91 -9.81
C TYR A 55 -3.92 4.28 -10.46
N LEU A 56 -3.20 5.31 -10.02
CA LEU A 56 -3.14 6.59 -10.72
C LEU A 56 -2.51 6.47 -12.13
N GLU A 57 -1.53 5.57 -12.35
CA GLU A 57 -1.08 5.29 -13.73
C GLU A 57 -2.14 4.48 -14.51
N ALA A 58 -2.74 3.45 -13.92
CA ALA A 58 -3.74 2.61 -14.56
C ALA A 58 -4.96 3.41 -15.05
N ALA A 59 -5.42 4.40 -14.26
CA ALA A 59 -6.49 5.31 -14.63
C ALA A 59 -6.17 6.18 -15.86
N LEU A 60 -4.88 6.50 -16.10
CA LEU A 60 -4.42 7.24 -17.27
C LEU A 60 -4.10 6.35 -18.49
N ARG A 61 -4.02 5.04 -18.29
CA ARG A 61 -3.55 4.05 -19.29
C ARG A 61 -4.64 3.13 -19.83
N THR A 62 -5.80 3.09 -19.17
CA THR A 62 -6.89 2.14 -19.44
C THR A 62 -8.22 2.89 -19.61
N PRO A 63 -9.27 2.27 -20.20
CA PRO A 63 -10.61 2.86 -20.23
C PRO A 63 -11.39 2.67 -18.92
N MET A 64 -10.78 2.10 -17.88
CA MET A 64 -11.39 1.84 -16.56
C MET A 64 -10.96 2.90 -15.54
N ALA A 65 -10.94 4.16 -15.96
CA ALA A 65 -10.43 5.27 -15.15
C ALA A 65 -11.14 5.38 -13.80
N ASP A 66 -12.47 5.31 -13.78
CA ASP A 66 -13.29 5.44 -12.57
C ASP A 66 -12.89 4.38 -11.51
N LEU A 67 -12.91 3.08 -11.87
CA LEU A 67 -12.49 1.97 -10.99
C LEU A 67 -11.09 2.16 -10.40
N PHE A 68 -10.11 2.60 -11.21
CA PHE A 68 -8.75 2.82 -10.73
C PHE A 68 -8.57 4.14 -9.97
N LEU A 69 -9.52 5.07 -10.03
CA LEU A 69 -9.53 6.30 -9.22
C LEU A 69 -10.23 6.07 -7.88
N ASP A 70 -11.32 5.31 -7.86
CA ASP A 70 -12.07 4.94 -6.66
C ASP A 70 -11.14 4.15 -5.69
N VAL A 71 -10.55 3.04 -6.15
CA VAL A 71 -9.58 2.26 -5.34
C VAL A 71 -8.32 3.09 -4.98
N ALA A 72 -7.90 4.04 -5.82
CA ALA A 72 -6.78 4.93 -5.48
C ALA A 72 -7.12 5.95 -4.38
N GLU A 73 -8.40 6.32 -4.19
CA GLU A 73 -8.85 7.15 -3.07
C GLU A 73 -8.82 6.33 -1.76
N ASP A 74 -9.31 5.09 -1.78
CA ASP A 74 -9.27 4.18 -0.61
C ASP A 74 -7.83 3.86 -0.18
N GLU A 75 -6.91 3.58 -1.11
CA GLU A 75 -5.48 3.45 -0.80
C GLU A 75 -4.86 4.73 -0.22
N MET A 76 -5.32 5.91 -0.67
CA MET A 76 -4.93 7.19 -0.05
C MET A 76 -5.47 7.33 1.38
N HIS A 77 -6.61 6.73 1.71
CA HIS A 77 -7.11 6.59 3.08
C HIS A 77 -6.26 5.60 3.90
N HIS A 78 -6.00 4.39 3.41
CA HIS A 78 -5.14 3.37 4.05
C HIS A 78 -3.77 3.96 4.44
N TYR A 79 -3.09 4.61 3.49
CA TYR A 79 -1.82 5.29 3.70
C TYR A 79 -1.87 6.33 4.84
N VAL A 80 -2.93 7.12 4.92
CA VAL A 80 -3.10 8.17 5.93
C VAL A 80 -3.35 7.59 7.32
N GLU A 81 -4.11 6.50 7.43
CA GLU A 81 -4.35 5.77 8.68
C GLU A 81 -3.03 5.18 9.23
N LEU A 82 -2.28 4.47 8.38
CA LEU A 82 -0.98 3.90 8.72
C LEU A 82 0.01 4.98 9.17
N MET A 83 0.11 6.09 8.44
CA MET A 83 1.00 7.22 8.79
C MET A 83 0.64 7.90 10.11
N ARG A 84 -0.65 7.93 10.50
CA ARG A 84 -1.07 8.38 11.84
C ARG A 84 -0.57 7.44 12.94
N LEU A 85 -0.68 6.13 12.73
CA LEU A 85 -0.29 5.13 13.72
C LEU A 85 1.24 5.02 13.87
N ILE A 86 1.98 5.14 12.75
CA ILE A 86 3.43 5.37 12.77
C ILE A 86 3.75 6.62 13.60
N SER A 87 3.04 7.73 13.38
CA SER A 87 3.30 9.00 14.09
C SER A 87 2.95 8.99 15.58
N SER A 88 2.18 8.02 16.09
CA SER A 88 2.00 7.81 17.53
C SER A 88 3.13 7.01 18.17
N LEU A 89 3.74 6.07 17.44
CA LEU A 89 4.83 5.21 17.92
C LEU A 89 6.23 5.82 17.65
N ASP A 90 6.37 6.62 16.60
CA ASP A 90 7.58 7.36 16.23
C ASP A 90 7.39 8.89 16.43
N PRO A 91 7.68 9.41 17.63
CA PRO A 91 7.61 10.85 17.90
C PRO A 91 8.69 11.68 17.17
N VAL A 92 9.70 11.05 16.56
CA VAL A 92 10.73 11.76 15.77
C VAL A 92 10.21 12.01 14.36
N GLN A 93 9.68 11.00 13.69
CA GLN A 93 8.96 11.13 12.42
C GLN A 93 7.78 12.09 12.57
N ALA A 94 7.00 11.98 13.65
CA ALA A 94 5.87 12.87 13.92
C ALA A 94 6.27 14.34 14.21
N ALA A 95 7.53 14.62 14.56
CA ALA A 95 8.04 15.97 14.68
C ALA A 95 8.41 16.53 13.29
N VAL A 96 9.17 15.77 12.50
CA VAL A 96 9.57 16.15 11.13
C VAL A 96 8.35 16.38 10.23
N LEU A 97 7.33 15.52 10.31
CA LEU A 97 6.07 15.71 9.58
C LEU A 97 5.36 17.04 9.94
N LYS A 98 5.48 17.52 11.17
CA LYS A 98 4.89 18.82 11.59
C LYS A 98 5.69 20.01 11.07
N GLU A 99 7.01 19.88 10.96
CA GLU A 99 7.87 20.91 10.35
C GLU A 99 7.54 21.11 8.87
N GLU A 100 7.23 20.03 8.15
CA GLU A 100 6.73 20.05 6.76
C GLU A 100 5.22 20.35 6.64
N ASN A 101 4.55 20.80 7.71
CA ASN A 101 3.11 21.11 7.79
C ASN A 101 2.15 19.92 7.59
N LEU A 102 2.64 18.68 7.52
CA LEU A 102 1.87 17.44 7.36
C LEU A 102 1.21 16.97 8.68
N GLY A 103 0.74 17.91 9.51
CA GLY A 103 0.17 17.64 10.83
C GLY A 103 -1.07 16.73 10.81
N THR A 104 -1.78 16.66 9.68
CA THR A 104 -2.90 15.73 9.43
C THR A 104 -2.52 14.25 9.51
N LEU A 105 -1.24 13.93 9.25
CA LEU A 105 -0.66 12.59 9.40
C LEU A 105 -0.24 12.29 10.86
N THR A 106 -0.49 13.19 11.81
CA THR A 106 -0.02 13.07 13.20
C THR A 106 -1.14 13.15 14.26
N LEU A 107 -2.40 13.18 13.82
CA LEU A 107 -3.57 13.22 14.68
C LEU A 107 -4.19 11.82 14.81
N ALA A 108 -4.06 11.22 16.00
CA ALA A 108 -4.70 9.96 16.32
C ALA A 108 -6.22 10.14 16.41
N ARG A 109 -6.95 9.66 15.40
CA ARG A 109 -8.41 9.53 15.43
C ARG A 109 -8.90 8.38 14.55
N VAL A 110 -8.73 7.15 15.06
CA VAL A 110 -9.43 5.98 14.52
C VAL A 110 -10.94 6.21 14.63
N GLN A 111 -11.69 5.95 13.57
CA GLN A 111 -13.14 5.77 13.61
C GLN A 111 -13.46 4.37 13.07
N PRO A 112 -14.38 3.61 13.69
CA PRO A 112 -14.84 2.35 13.11
C PRO A 112 -15.82 2.61 11.95
N PRO A 113 -15.74 1.86 10.84
CA PRO A 113 -16.76 1.91 9.79
C PRO A 113 -18.14 1.43 10.26
N ASP A 114 -19.19 1.95 9.63
CA ASP A 114 -20.55 1.44 9.78
C ASP A 114 -20.77 0.17 8.93
N LYS A 115 -21.56 -0.78 9.44
CA LYS A 115 -21.71 -2.11 8.81
C LYS A 115 -22.71 -2.09 7.66
N TRP A 116 -22.24 -2.33 6.44
CA TRP A 116 -23.10 -2.71 5.31
C TRP A 116 -22.97 -4.19 4.94
N LYS A 117 -23.77 -4.65 3.97
CA LYS A 117 -24.00 -6.07 3.66
C LYS A 117 -23.64 -6.38 2.22
N ALA A 118 -22.85 -7.42 2.02
CA ALA A 118 -22.56 -7.95 0.69
C ALA A 118 -23.82 -8.47 -0.02
N PRO A 119 -23.94 -8.29 -1.36
CA PRO A 119 -24.85 -9.07 -2.20
C PRO A 119 -24.34 -10.52 -2.38
N PRO A 120 -25.21 -11.47 -2.79
CA PRO A 120 -24.79 -12.84 -3.05
C PRO A 120 -24.00 -13.01 -4.36
N MET A 121 -23.21 -14.08 -4.41
CA MET A 121 -22.37 -14.56 -5.53
C MET A 121 -22.84 -15.97 -5.94
N TRP A 122 -22.84 -16.34 -7.25
CA TRP A 122 -22.97 -17.68 -7.91
C TRP A 122 -23.62 -17.60 -9.34
N VAL A 123 -23.46 -18.54 -10.30
CA VAL A 123 -22.26 -19.35 -10.72
C VAL A 123 -21.87 -19.29 -12.23
N SER A 124 -22.41 -20.14 -13.16
CA SER A 124 -21.88 -20.48 -14.53
C SER A 124 -22.55 -21.76 -15.12
N GLU A 125 -22.10 -22.52 -16.15
CA GLU A 125 -20.81 -22.85 -16.83
C GLU A 125 -21.09 -23.46 -18.24
N ALA A 126 -20.08 -23.69 -19.12
CA ALA A 126 -20.02 -24.80 -20.12
C ALA A 126 -18.70 -24.91 -20.94
N GLU A 127 -18.38 -26.15 -21.36
CA GLU A 127 -17.53 -26.61 -22.51
C GLU A 127 -16.00 -26.32 -22.55
N ASP A 128 -15.28 -27.07 -23.41
CA ASP A 128 -13.82 -26.95 -23.65
C ASP A 128 -13.47 -25.56 -24.23
N VAL A 129 -13.12 -24.62 -23.35
CA VAL A 129 -12.88 -23.22 -23.75
C VAL A 129 -11.66 -23.10 -24.66
N ALA A 130 -11.94 -22.92 -25.95
CA ALA A 130 -10.98 -22.43 -26.94
C ALA A 130 -10.63 -20.97 -26.62
N VAL A 131 -9.68 -20.75 -25.70
CA VAL A 131 -9.25 -19.43 -25.23
C VAL A 131 -8.84 -18.55 -26.42
N THR A 132 -9.74 -17.64 -26.80
CA THR A 132 -9.48 -16.65 -27.84
C THR A 132 -8.54 -15.58 -27.27
N PRO A 133 -7.42 -15.24 -27.94
CA PRO A 133 -6.57 -14.16 -27.50
C PRO A 133 -7.37 -12.84 -27.37
N PRO A 134 -7.19 -12.07 -26.29
CA PRO A 134 -7.85 -10.78 -26.12
C PRO A 134 -7.43 -9.81 -27.21
N ALA A 135 -8.28 -8.82 -27.53
CA ALA A 135 -7.93 -7.83 -28.53
C ALA A 135 -6.74 -6.97 -28.06
N GLU A 136 -5.86 -6.59 -28.99
CA GLU A 136 -4.62 -5.86 -28.70
C GLU A 136 -4.85 -4.57 -27.88
N LYS A 137 -5.98 -3.89 -28.12
CA LYS A 137 -6.44 -2.70 -27.39
C LYS A 137 -6.69 -2.93 -25.89
N ASP A 138 -6.97 -4.16 -25.48
CA ASP A 138 -7.36 -4.52 -24.11
C ASP A 138 -6.17 -5.04 -23.29
N LEU A 139 -5.05 -5.39 -23.94
CA LEU A 139 -3.83 -5.85 -23.29
C LEU A 139 -3.28 -4.90 -22.20
N PRO A 140 -3.30 -3.55 -22.35
CA PRO A 140 -2.89 -2.65 -21.27
C PRO A 140 -3.80 -2.79 -20.04
N THR A 141 -5.12 -2.84 -20.25
CA THR A 141 -6.11 -3.00 -19.19
C THR A 141 -5.96 -4.34 -18.47
N ILE A 142 -5.77 -5.43 -19.22
CA ILE A 142 -5.48 -6.76 -18.66
C ILE A 142 -4.18 -6.73 -17.85
N HIS A 143 -3.14 -6.03 -18.32
CA HIS A 143 -1.88 -5.90 -17.59
C HIS A 143 -2.04 -5.17 -16.25
N TYR A 144 -2.69 -4.00 -16.24
CA TYR A 144 -2.93 -3.25 -15.00
C TYR A 144 -3.85 -4.02 -14.04
N LEU A 145 -4.97 -4.59 -14.50
CA LEU A 145 -5.86 -5.40 -13.67
C LEU A 145 -5.14 -6.61 -13.05
N THR A 146 -4.38 -7.37 -13.86
CA THR A 146 -3.61 -8.52 -13.36
C THR A 146 -2.56 -8.11 -12.33
N LYS A 147 -1.87 -6.98 -12.56
CA LYS A 147 -0.86 -6.47 -11.63
C LYS A 147 -1.47 -5.97 -10.32
N SER A 148 -2.65 -5.34 -10.39
CA SER A 148 -3.39 -4.81 -9.22
C SER A 148 -3.92 -5.96 -8.37
N LEU A 149 -4.64 -6.91 -8.98
CA LEU A 149 -5.12 -8.13 -8.32
C LEU A 149 -4.00 -8.95 -7.65
N ALA A 150 -2.83 -9.04 -8.28
CA ALA A 150 -1.66 -9.67 -7.67
C ALA A 150 -1.11 -8.87 -6.47
N GLY A 151 -1.19 -7.54 -6.51
CA GLY A 151 -0.89 -6.63 -5.41
C GLY A 151 -1.78 -6.90 -4.20
N GLU A 152 -3.10 -6.90 -4.37
CA GLU A 152 -4.03 -6.96 -3.24
C GLU A 152 -4.04 -8.34 -2.58
N LEU A 153 -3.78 -9.39 -3.37
CA LEU A 153 -3.51 -10.73 -2.88
C LEU A 153 -2.21 -10.79 -2.05
N GLU A 154 -1.15 -10.06 -2.43
CA GLU A 154 0.06 -9.93 -1.60
C GLU A 154 -0.18 -9.07 -0.35
N ALA A 155 -0.92 -7.96 -0.48
CA ALA A 155 -1.29 -7.06 0.62
C ALA A 155 -2.14 -7.78 1.68
N THR A 156 -3.20 -8.49 1.27
CA THR A 156 -4.02 -9.33 2.16
C THR A 156 -3.18 -10.33 2.95
N ASN A 157 -2.24 -11.01 2.29
CA ASN A 157 -1.34 -11.96 2.94
C ASN A 157 -0.35 -11.27 3.91
N LYS A 158 0.23 -10.13 3.52
CA LYS A 158 1.09 -9.30 4.40
C LYS A 158 0.33 -8.84 5.63
N TYR A 159 -0.88 -8.31 5.46
CA TYR A 159 -1.67 -7.82 6.58
C TYR A 159 -2.11 -8.92 7.54
N GLN A 160 -2.45 -10.12 7.04
CA GLN A 160 -2.68 -11.26 7.93
C GLN A 160 -1.43 -11.61 8.75
N ILE A 161 -0.24 -11.55 8.15
CA ILE A 161 1.05 -11.79 8.83
C ILE A 161 1.34 -10.67 9.84
N TYR A 162 1.11 -9.39 9.50
CA TYR A 162 1.37 -8.26 10.37
C TYR A 162 0.40 -8.21 11.55
N MET A 163 -0.90 -8.44 11.31
CA MET A 163 -1.93 -8.61 12.34
C MET A 163 -1.54 -9.73 13.32
N ALA A 164 -1.07 -10.88 12.82
CA ALA A 164 -0.64 -12.00 13.67
C ALA A 164 0.65 -11.75 14.47
N GLN A 165 1.41 -10.69 14.15
CA GLN A 165 2.65 -10.32 14.81
C GLN A 165 2.59 -9.00 15.59
N ALA A 166 1.48 -8.25 15.47
CA ALA A 166 1.31 -6.94 16.11
C ALA A 166 1.26 -7.06 17.63
N GLU A 167 2.06 -6.26 18.34
CA GLU A 167 2.04 -6.20 19.80
C GLU A 167 0.88 -5.35 20.31
N HIS A 168 0.60 -4.21 19.65
CA HIS A 168 -0.49 -3.31 20.05
C HIS A 168 -1.84 -3.72 19.46
N ASP A 169 -2.91 -3.59 20.25
CA ASP A 169 -4.27 -3.98 19.83
C ASP A 169 -4.82 -3.04 18.75
N GLU A 170 -4.49 -1.74 18.78
CA GLU A 170 -4.85 -0.77 17.74
C GLU A 170 -4.13 -1.01 16.41
N VAL A 171 -2.87 -1.47 16.45
CA VAL A 171 -2.11 -1.90 15.26
C VAL A 171 -2.74 -3.15 14.65
N ARG A 172 -3.10 -4.13 15.50
CA ARG A 172 -3.80 -5.34 15.08
C ARG A 172 -5.18 -5.04 14.49
N ALA A 173 -5.89 -4.06 15.05
CA ALA A 173 -7.18 -3.62 14.53
C ALA A 173 -7.04 -2.94 13.16
N LEU A 174 -6.07 -2.03 12.98
CA LEU A 174 -5.85 -1.36 11.70
C LEU A 174 -5.42 -2.34 10.59
N PHE A 175 -4.50 -3.27 10.87
CA PHE A 175 -4.15 -4.30 9.90
C PHE A 175 -5.32 -5.24 9.59
N CYS A 176 -6.24 -5.46 10.52
CA CYS A 176 -7.46 -6.24 10.26
C CYS A 176 -8.48 -5.47 9.42
N HIS A 177 -8.57 -4.14 9.60
CA HIS A 177 -9.42 -3.21 8.84
C HIS A 177 -9.04 -3.26 7.35
N ILE A 178 -7.85 -2.76 7.02
CA ILE A 178 -7.31 -2.65 5.65
C ILE A 178 -7.35 -4.01 4.94
N MET A 179 -6.89 -5.08 5.59
CA MET A 179 -6.95 -6.45 5.04
C MET A 179 -8.33 -6.87 4.56
N ASN A 180 -9.43 -6.32 5.09
CA ASN A 180 -10.78 -6.63 4.62
C ASN A 180 -11.22 -5.75 3.45
N GLU A 181 -10.84 -4.48 3.40
CA GLU A 181 -11.02 -3.62 2.22
C GLU A 181 -10.24 -4.15 1.00
N GLU A 182 -9.02 -4.70 1.20
CA GLU A 182 -8.30 -5.40 0.12
C GLU A 182 -9.09 -6.54 -0.52
N LYS A 183 -10.02 -7.18 0.22
CA LYS A 183 -10.87 -8.25 -0.34
C LYS A 183 -11.97 -7.70 -1.24
N GLU A 184 -12.36 -6.45 -1.04
CA GLU A 184 -13.29 -5.74 -1.91
C GLU A 184 -12.55 -5.32 -3.18
N HIS A 185 -11.34 -4.75 -3.08
CA HIS A 185 -10.44 -4.49 -4.22
C HIS A 185 -10.15 -5.75 -5.06
N ILE A 186 -9.83 -6.89 -4.42
CA ILE A 186 -9.67 -8.21 -5.07
C ILE A 186 -10.92 -8.58 -5.88
N ALA A 187 -12.11 -8.42 -5.29
CA ALA A 187 -13.37 -8.79 -5.93
C ALA A 187 -13.66 -7.91 -7.16
N GLU A 188 -13.43 -6.60 -7.06
CA GLU A 188 -13.65 -5.67 -8.16
C GLU A 188 -12.67 -5.86 -9.31
N PHE A 189 -11.36 -6.00 -9.04
CA PHE A 189 -10.36 -6.29 -10.07
C PHE A 189 -10.58 -7.66 -10.72
N THR A 190 -10.97 -8.68 -9.96
CA THR A 190 -11.33 -9.99 -10.53
C THR A 190 -12.56 -9.89 -11.43
N ALA A 191 -13.62 -9.21 -10.98
CA ALA A 191 -14.83 -9.01 -11.77
C ALA A 191 -14.58 -8.15 -13.02
N ALA A 192 -13.68 -7.16 -12.96
CA ALA A 192 -13.24 -6.38 -14.12
C ALA A 192 -12.41 -7.22 -15.10
N LEU A 193 -11.51 -8.08 -14.60
CA LEU A 193 -10.69 -8.96 -15.41
C LEU A 193 -11.55 -9.98 -16.16
N TYR A 194 -12.41 -10.72 -15.46
CA TYR A 194 -13.29 -11.73 -16.06
C TYR A 194 -14.22 -11.18 -17.14
N ARG A 195 -14.76 -9.96 -16.96
CA ARG A 195 -15.55 -9.24 -17.99
C ARG A 195 -14.75 -8.89 -19.26
N LEU A 196 -13.42 -8.91 -19.19
CA LEU A 196 -12.51 -8.52 -20.27
C LEU A 196 -11.82 -9.72 -20.92
N THR A 197 -11.47 -10.73 -20.13
CA THR A 197 -10.85 -11.99 -20.58
C THR A 197 -11.88 -13.02 -21.07
N ASN A 198 -13.13 -12.95 -20.58
CA ASN A 198 -14.17 -13.97 -20.76
C ASN A 198 -13.75 -15.34 -20.20
N GLU A 199 -13.09 -15.33 -19.03
CA GLU A 199 -12.73 -16.55 -18.32
C GLU A 199 -13.97 -17.36 -17.90
N PRO A 200 -13.94 -18.72 -18.01
CA PRO A 200 -15.06 -19.55 -17.62
C PRO A 200 -15.29 -19.59 -16.11
N LEU A 201 -16.56 -19.66 -15.73
CA LEU A 201 -17.03 -19.81 -14.34
C LEU A 201 -17.72 -21.19 -14.16
N PRO A 202 -17.71 -21.81 -12.96
CA PRO A 202 -18.25 -23.16 -12.68
C PRO A 202 -19.80 -23.21 -12.58
N GLY A 203 -20.38 -24.42 -12.60
CA GLY A 203 -21.81 -24.64 -12.88
C GLY A 203 -22.82 -24.23 -11.80
N GLU A 204 -23.98 -23.70 -12.22
CA GLU A 204 -25.17 -23.44 -11.38
C GLU A 204 -26.22 -24.55 -11.57
N GLY A 205 -26.62 -25.19 -10.46
CA GLY A 205 -27.59 -26.29 -10.43
C GLY A 205 -28.69 -26.05 -9.41
N GLU A 206 -29.90 -26.52 -9.71
CA GLU A 206 -31.09 -26.38 -8.85
C GLU A 206 -30.91 -27.20 -7.54
N GLU A 207 -31.31 -26.63 -6.40
CA GLU A 207 -31.39 -27.34 -5.11
C GLU A 207 -32.75 -28.05 -4.97
N ASP A 208 -32.74 -29.38 -4.78
CA ASP A 208 -33.87 -30.26 -4.40
C ASP A 208 -34.12 -30.28 -2.87
#